data_AF-A0A925H9R6-F1
#
_entry.id   AF-A0A925H9R6-F1
#
_cell.length_a   1.000
_cell.length_b   1.000
_cell.length_c   1.000
_cell.angle_alpha   90.00
_cell.angle_beta   90.00
_cell.angle_gamma   90.00
#
_symmetry.space_group_name_H-M   'P 1'
#
loop_
_entity.id
_entity.type
_entity.pdbx_description
1 polymer ?
#
loop_
_entity_poly.entity_id
_entity_poly.type
_entity_poly.pdbx_seq_one_letter_code
_entity_poly.pdbx_strand_id
1 'polypeptide(L)'
;MAHPVPETFFENARHGLRLYRGDALELLKLAKSSHFDLIFADPPYFLSNDGITCHAGKMVSVNKGIWDRAETFEAIYDFNREWLEQCRRILKPNGSIWVTGTSHNIYSVGYAMQTLGYKILNDIAWYKVNPPPNLSCRYFTHATETILWARRDAKARHTFNYDEMKRENRNKQMQSLWHITPPAAREKRYGKHPTQKPEALLDRIIRASSNPHDLVLDPFCGSATTGVVCARLGRRFVGIDLISSYLSIGVARLEDVIRSDQLKLSFSAVSVETIWIKTVAQNLSDFPTWAEIVSTALEELGGEGYLKEINQLVERNPRTKRNGTWASTIRRVVRQSARFEPLGRGRYRLRYEPLNARTLGVNL
;
A
#
# COMPACT_ATOMS: atom_id res chain seq x y z
N MET A 1 36.47 11.49 13.89
CA MET A 1 35.55 12.64 13.82
C MET A 1 34.19 12.11 13.43
N ALA A 2 33.10 12.52 14.09
CA ALA A 2 31.76 12.12 13.67
C ALA A 2 31.49 12.73 12.29
N HIS A 3 31.28 11.90 11.26
CA HIS A 3 30.88 12.40 9.95
C HIS A 3 29.52 13.10 10.11
N PRO A 4 29.35 14.32 9.56
CA PRO A 4 28.08 15.02 9.64
C PRO A 4 26.99 14.14 9.01
N VAL A 5 25.85 14.03 9.70
CA VAL A 5 24.68 13.32 9.17
C VAL A 5 24.26 14.05 7.88
N PRO A 6 24.15 13.35 6.73
CA PRO A 6 23.77 14.01 5.50
C PRO A 6 22.37 14.60 5.61
N GLU A 7 22.21 15.83 5.15
CA GLU A 7 20.92 16.53 5.17
C GLU A 7 19.92 15.82 4.24
N THR A 8 18.71 15.57 4.73
CA THR A 8 17.63 15.00 3.95
C THR A 8 17.07 16.02 2.98
N PHE A 9 16.95 15.68 1.70
CA PHE A 9 16.23 16.49 0.71
C PHE A 9 14.72 16.45 0.94
N PHE A 10 14.22 15.31 1.41
CA PHE A 10 12.83 15.11 1.80
C PHE A 10 12.74 14.03 2.89
N GLU A 11 11.88 14.24 3.87
CA GLU A 11 11.56 13.25 4.90
C GLU A 11 10.07 13.24 5.21
N ASN A 12 9.50 12.03 5.24
CA ASN A 12 8.20 11.75 5.83
C ASN A 12 8.36 10.65 6.87
N ALA A 13 8.49 11.05 8.15
CA ALA A 13 8.74 10.12 9.25
C ALA A 13 7.61 9.11 9.44
N ARG A 14 6.34 9.53 9.26
CA ARG A 14 5.15 8.68 9.43
C ARG A 14 5.17 7.44 8.53
N HIS A 15 5.60 7.60 7.27
CA HIS A 15 5.65 6.51 6.30
C HIS A 15 7.06 5.92 6.14
N GLY A 16 8.05 6.47 6.86
CA GLY A 16 9.45 6.06 6.76
C GLY A 16 10.05 6.28 5.38
N LEU A 17 9.77 7.42 4.75
CA LEU A 17 10.23 7.77 3.41
C LEU A 17 11.29 8.87 3.51
N ARG A 18 12.45 8.66 2.89
CA ARG A 18 13.54 9.65 2.87
C ARG A 18 14.17 9.75 1.49
N LEU A 19 14.49 10.96 1.07
CA LEU A 19 15.33 11.24 -0.10
C LEU A 19 16.57 12.02 0.34
N TYR A 20 17.71 11.66 -0.20
CA TYR A 20 18.97 12.37 -0.02
C TYR A 20 19.47 12.89 -1.36
N ARG A 21 19.99 14.12 -1.35
CA ARG A 21 20.70 14.68 -2.49
C ARG A 21 22.20 14.47 -2.29
N GLY A 22 22.85 13.83 -3.24
CA GLY A 22 24.30 13.68 -3.23
C GLY A 22 24.78 12.58 -4.15
N ASP A 23 26.10 12.41 -4.15
CA ASP A 23 26.73 11.28 -4.83
C ASP A 23 26.41 9.97 -4.10
N ALA A 24 26.01 8.96 -4.87
CA ALA A 24 25.61 7.67 -4.31
C ALA A 24 26.77 6.97 -3.60
N LEU A 25 27.98 6.98 -4.16
CA LEU A 25 29.14 6.31 -3.55
C LEU A 25 29.49 6.93 -2.21
N GLU A 26 29.46 8.26 -2.11
CA GLU A 26 29.74 8.98 -0.86
C GLU A 26 28.67 8.72 0.20
N LEU A 27 27.39 8.80 -0.16
CA LEU A 27 26.30 8.57 0.79
C LEU A 27 26.16 7.10 1.21
N LEU A 28 26.46 6.15 0.33
CA LEU A 28 26.48 4.73 0.65
C LEU A 28 27.56 4.40 1.69
N LYS A 29 28.75 5.04 1.62
CA LYS A 29 29.84 4.86 2.61
C LYS A 29 29.41 5.27 4.03
N LEU A 30 28.51 6.25 4.16
CA LEU A 30 27.98 6.71 5.45
C LEU A 30 26.93 5.78 6.06
N ALA A 31 26.27 4.95 5.23
CA ALA A 31 25.20 4.08 5.69
C ALA A 31 25.73 2.93 6.58
N LYS A 32 24.96 2.61 7.62
CA LYS A 32 25.27 1.49 8.53
C LYS A 32 25.21 0.15 7.78
N SER A 33 26.14 -0.74 8.10
CA SER A 33 26.16 -2.11 7.56
C SER A 33 24.91 -2.89 7.99
N SER A 34 24.46 -3.84 7.16
CA SER A 34 23.34 -4.74 7.46
C SER A 34 22.04 -4.04 7.89
N HIS A 35 21.63 -3.01 7.14
CA HIS A 35 20.49 -2.16 7.47
C HIS A 35 19.29 -2.33 6.54
N PHE A 36 19.51 -2.58 5.24
CA PHE A 36 18.47 -2.64 4.22
C PHE A 36 18.02 -4.06 3.93
N ASP A 37 16.71 -4.26 3.74
CA ASP A 37 16.10 -5.55 3.41
C ASP A 37 16.19 -5.84 1.89
N LEU A 38 15.98 -4.79 1.10
CA LEU A 38 15.94 -4.85 -0.36
C LEU A 38 16.66 -3.63 -0.95
N ILE A 39 17.41 -3.84 -2.02
CA ILE A 39 17.93 -2.77 -2.87
C ILE A 39 17.36 -2.92 -4.28
N PHE A 40 16.89 -1.84 -4.86
CA PHE A 40 16.67 -1.72 -6.30
C PHE A 40 17.65 -0.69 -6.85
N ALA A 41 18.35 -0.98 -7.94
CA ALA A 41 19.26 -0.04 -8.58
C ALA A 41 19.04 0.01 -10.10
N ASP A 42 18.87 1.22 -10.61
CA ASP A 42 18.90 1.55 -12.04
C ASP A 42 20.10 2.47 -12.31
N PRO A 43 21.34 1.91 -12.29
CA PRO A 43 22.55 2.72 -12.41
C PRO A 43 22.64 3.39 -13.80
N PRO A 44 23.54 4.37 -13.98
CA PRO A 44 23.89 4.90 -15.31
C PRO A 44 24.26 3.79 -16.30
N TYR A 45 23.88 3.96 -17.58
CA TYR A 45 24.13 2.96 -18.64
C TYR A 45 25.35 3.34 -19.49
N PHE A 46 25.92 4.53 -19.26
CA PHE A 46 27.06 5.10 -19.97
C PHE A 46 26.81 5.27 -21.48
N LEU A 47 25.58 5.63 -21.84
CA LEU A 47 25.12 5.73 -23.22
C LEU A 47 25.35 7.09 -23.86
N SER A 48 25.80 8.10 -23.11
CA SER A 48 26.03 9.45 -23.62
C SER A 48 27.35 9.54 -24.39
N ASN A 49 27.38 8.96 -25.59
CA ASN A 49 28.56 8.87 -26.46
C ASN A 49 28.43 9.68 -27.77
N ASP A 50 27.59 10.72 -27.77
CA ASP A 50 27.29 11.57 -28.92
C ASP A 50 26.63 10.84 -30.12
N GLY A 51 26.12 9.63 -29.89
CA GLY A 51 25.32 8.86 -30.85
C GLY A 51 23.86 9.32 -31.01
N ILE A 52 23.09 8.52 -31.75
CA ILE A 52 21.74 8.85 -32.20
C ILE A 52 20.75 7.70 -31.87
N THR A 53 19.53 8.05 -31.42
CA THR A 53 18.42 7.13 -31.16
C THR A 53 17.09 7.65 -31.74
N CYS A 54 16.02 6.86 -31.58
CA CYS A 54 14.68 7.18 -32.05
C CYS A 54 13.76 7.49 -30.88
N HIS A 55 13.10 8.65 -30.91
CA HIS A 55 12.03 8.99 -29.98
C HIS A 55 10.83 9.51 -30.76
N ALA A 56 9.68 8.86 -30.61
CA ALA A 56 8.45 9.20 -31.33
C ALA A 56 8.63 9.29 -32.86
N GLY A 57 9.41 8.38 -33.44
CA GLY A 57 9.69 8.35 -34.89
C GLY A 57 10.68 9.41 -35.37
N LYS A 58 11.25 10.22 -34.47
CA LYS A 58 12.24 11.25 -34.79
C LYS A 58 13.62 10.86 -34.29
N MET A 59 14.62 11.27 -35.06
CA MET A 59 16.04 11.17 -34.70
C MET A 59 16.34 12.11 -33.53
N VAL A 60 16.88 11.59 -32.43
CA VAL A 60 17.27 12.35 -31.24
C VAL A 60 18.63 11.86 -30.72
N SER A 61 19.37 12.69 -29.98
CA SER A 61 20.66 12.28 -29.38
C SER A 61 20.47 11.20 -28.31
N VAL A 62 21.44 10.29 -28.18
CA VAL A 62 21.50 9.33 -27.06
C VAL A 62 21.95 9.97 -25.74
N ASN A 63 22.47 11.20 -25.77
CA ASN A 63 23.02 11.85 -24.58
C ASN A 63 21.91 12.15 -23.56
N LYS A 64 22.02 11.53 -22.38
CA LYS A 64 21.08 11.68 -21.26
C LYS A 64 21.58 12.63 -20.19
N GLY A 65 22.90 12.80 -20.07
CA GLY A 65 23.55 13.74 -19.16
C GLY A 65 25.04 13.40 -18.96
N ILE A 66 25.79 14.29 -18.31
CA ILE A 66 27.23 14.08 -18.03
C ILE A 66 27.45 12.83 -17.16
N TRP A 67 26.51 12.53 -16.26
CA TRP A 67 26.51 11.34 -15.39
C TRP A 67 26.40 10.01 -16.14
N ASP A 68 26.07 10.03 -17.43
CA ASP A 68 25.91 8.86 -18.29
C ASP A 68 27.04 8.78 -19.34
N ARG A 69 28.20 9.41 -19.07
CA ARG A 69 29.43 9.30 -19.86
C ARG A 69 30.46 8.43 -19.13
N ALA A 70 31.10 7.51 -19.84
CA ALA A 70 32.31 6.83 -19.37
C ALA A 70 33.32 6.73 -20.51
N GLU A 71 34.60 6.82 -20.17
CA GLU A 71 35.69 6.87 -21.15
C GLU A 71 36.22 5.47 -21.51
N THR A 72 36.13 4.49 -20.59
CA THR A 72 36.63 3.12 -20.79
C THR A 72 35.75 2.06 -20.11
N PHE A 73 35.88 0.80 -20.53
CA PHE A 73 35.18 -0.32 -19.91
C PHE A 73 35.64 -0.58 -18.48
N GLU A 74 36.93 -0.38 -18.20
CA GLU A 74 37.54 -0.49 -16.88
C GLU A 74 36.92 0.52 -15.90
N ALA A 75 36.73 1.77 -16.33
CA ALA A 75 36.08 2.79 -15.51
C ALA A 75 34.61 2.43 -15.19
N ILE A 76 33.87 1.88 -16.17
CA ILE A 76 32.51 1.37 -15.97
C ILE A 76 32.52 0.24 -14.94
N TYR A 77 33.46 -0.70 -15.05
CA TYR A 77 33.58 -1.82 -14.12
C TYR A 77 33.97 -1.38 -12.72
N ASP A 78 34.95 -0.48 -12.57
CA ASP A 78 35.37 0.04 -11.27
C ASP A 78 34.23 0.77 -10.56
N PHE A 79 33.51 1.64 -11.28
CA PHE A 79 32.31 2.28 -10.78
C PHE A 79 31.27 1.24 -10.34
N ASN A 80 30.97 0.26 -11.20
CA ASN A 80 29.98 -0.78 -10.89
C ASN A 80 30.35 -1.60 -9.67
N ARG A 81 31.62 -1.98 -9.55
CA ARG A 81 32.14 -2.74 -8.42
C ARG A 81 32.02 -1.93 -7.12
N GLU A 82 32.40 -0.65 -7.12
CA GLU A 82 32.41 0.16 -5.90
C GLU A 82 31.01 0.32 -5.29
N TRP A 83 30.00 0.70 -6.09
CA TRP A 83 28.65 0.87 -5.54
C TRP A 83 28.03 -0.48 -5.15
N LEU A 84 28.29 -1.56 -5.91
CA LEU A 84 27.81 -2.91 -5.57
C LEU A 84 28.43 -3.44 -4.28
N GLU A 85 29.69 -3.12 -4.01
CA GLU A 85 30.38 -3.48 -2.78
C GLU A 85 29.75 -2.77 -1.57
N GLN A 86 29.47 -1.47 -1.69
CA GLN A 86 28.76 -0.74 -0.63
C GLN A 86 27.34 -1.27 -0.42
N CYS A 87 26.59 -1.53 -1.50
CA CYS A 87 25.28 -2.18 -1.45
C CYS A 87 25.34 -3.53 -0.72
N ARG A 88 26.39 -4.32 -0.96
CA ARG A 88 26.59 -5.62 -0.31
C ARG A 88 26.74 -5.46 1.20
N ARG A 89 27.56 -4.49 1.61
CA ARG A 89 27.86 -4.18 3.02
C ARG A 89 26.60 -3.75 3.78
N ILE A 90 25.75 -2.93 3.16
CA ILE A 90 24.57 -2.32 3.81
C ILE A 90 23.30 -3.17 3.71
N LEU A 91 23.22 -4.14 2.79
CA LEU A 91 22.16 -5.14 2.80
C LEU A 91 22.24 -5.99 4.06
N LYS A 92 21.11 -6.41 4.64
CA LYS A 92 21.10 -7.47 5.67
C LYS A 92 21.61 -8.80 5.09
N PRO A 93 22.11 -9.74 5.92
CA PRO A 93 22.56 -11.05 5.43
C PRO A 93 21.52 -11.81 4.60
N ASN A 94 20.22 -11.68 4.95
CA ASN A 94 19.07 -12.24 4.22
C ASN A 94 18.52 -11.31 3.12
N GLY A 95 19.13 -10.15 2.90
CA GLY A 95 18.68 -9.18 1.91
C GLY A 95 19.00 -9.57 0.47
N SER A 96 18.30 -8.94 -0.47
CA SER A 96 18.52 -9.12 -1.90
C SER A 96 18.59 -7.79 -2.64
N ILE A 97 19.14 -7.83 -3.85
CA ILE A 97 19.30 -6.68 -4.74
C ILE A 97 18.78 -7.00 -6.13
N TRP A 98 18.11 -6.02 -6.73
CA TRP A 98 17.70 -6.01 -8.13
C TRP A 98 18.46 -4.91 -8.86
N VAL A 99 19.06 -5.23 -10.00
CA VAL A 99 19.77 -4.24 -10.83
C VAL A 99 19.29 -4.33 -12.26
N THR A 100 18.86 -3.20 -12.81
CA THR A 100 18.41 -3.10 -14.20
C THR A 100 19.54 -2.62 -15.11
N GLY A 101 19.52 -3.08 -16.36
CA GLY A 101 20.49 -2.66 -17.34
C GLY A 101 20.14 -3.08 -18.76
N THR A 102 20.99 -2.66 -19.68
CA THR A 102 21.03 -3.15 -21.06
C THR A 102 22.36 -3.84 -21.30
N SER A 103 22.59 -4.39 -22.50
CA SER A 103 23.87 -4.98 -22.90
C SER A 103 25.08 -4.06 -22.66
N HIS A 104 24.88 -2.74 -22.61
CA HIS A 104 25.95 -1.76 -22.40
C HIS A 104 26.55 -1.76 -20.99
N ASN A 105 25.77 -2.16 -19.96
CA ASN A 105 26.25 -2.16 -18.57
C ASN A 105 25.99 -3.46 -17.82
N ILE A 106 24.96 -4.24 -18.18
CA ILE A 106 24.50 -5.35 -17.35
C ILE A 106 25.51 -6.50 -17.23
N TYR A 107 26.36 -6.69 -18.24
CA TYR A 107 27.44 -7.70 -18.17
C TYR A 107 28.53 -7.29 -17.17
N SER A 108 28.91 -6.01 -17.15
CA SER A 108 29.85 -5.46 -16.16
C SER A 108 29.28 -5.58 -14.74
N VAL A 109 27.99 -5.24 -14.56
CA VAL A 109 27.26 -5.41 -13.29
C VAL A 109 27.24 -6.88 -12.86
N GLY A 110 26.87 -7.81 -13.75
CA GLY A 110 26.80 -9.24 -13.44
C GLY A 110 28.15 -9.81 -13.03
N TYR A 111 29.22 -9.42 -13.72
CA TYR A 111 30.58 -9.83 -13.37
C TYR A 111 31.02 -9.25 -12.01
N ALA A 112 30.75 -7.97 -11.74
CA ALA A 112 31.00 -7.35 -10.45
C ALA A 112 30.22 -8.02 -9.31
N MET A 113 28.96 -8.38 -9.53
CA MET A 113 28.16 -9.12 -8.55
C MET A 113 28.78 -10.47 -8.19
N GLN A 114 29.21 -11.25 -9.18
CA GLN A 114 29.81 -12.57 -8.95
C GLN A 114 31.15 -12.48 -8.23
N THR A 115 32.01 -11.52 -8.61
CA THR A 115 33.31 -11.32 -7.97
C THR A 115 33.17 -10.84 -6.52
N LEU A 116 32.15 -10.04 -6.21
CA LEU A 116 31.80 -9.62 -4.86
C LEU A 116 31.06 -10.71 -4.04
N GLY A 117 30.84 -11.90 -4.60
CA GLY A 117 30.26 -13.04 -3.88
C GLY A 117 28.74 -13.00 -3.74
N TYR A 118 28.02 -12.20 -4.54
CA TYR A 118 26.57 -12.33 -4.64
C TYR A 118 26.18 -13.66 -5.29
N LYS A 119 25.04 -14.23 -4.88
CA LYS A 119 24.43 -15.33 -5.62
C LYS A 119 23.31 -14.77 -6.48
N ILE A 120 23.55 -14.70 -7.80
CA ILE A 120 22.51 -14.41 -8.79
C ILE A 120 21.47 -15.55 -8.72
N LEU A 121 20.21 -15.15 -8.58
CA LEU A 121 19.03 -16.01 -8.46
C LEU A 121 18.34 -16.15 -9.80
N ASN A 122 18.11 -15.02 -10.48
CA ASN A 122 17.52 -14.96 -11.81
C ASN A 122 18.06 -13.77 -12.60
N ASP A 123 18.16 -13.95 -13.91
CA ASP A 123 18.10 -12.90 -14.90
C ASP A 123 16.67 -12.81 -15.44
N ILE A 124 16.09 -11.61 -15.39
CA ILE A 124 14.75 -11.34 -15.88
C ILE A 124 14.85 -10.51 -17.15
N ALA A 125 14.18 -10.96 -18.21
CA ALA A 125 13.97 -10.19 -19.41
C ALA A 125 12.70 -9.36 -19.27
N TRP A 126 12.83 -8.05 -19.09
CA TRP A 126 11.70 -7.14 -19.20
C TRP A 126 11.46 -6.79 -20.67
N TYR A 127 10.42 -7.38 -21.25
CA TYR A 127 9.94 -7.06 -22.59
C TYR A 127 9.09 -5.79 -22.57
N LYS A 128 9.57 -4.76 -23.28
CA LYS A 128 8.89 -3.49 -23.48
C LYS A 128 7.81 -3.69 -24.54
N VAL A 129 6.55 -3.70 -24.12
CA VAL A 129 5.42 -3.74 -25.05
C VAL A 129 5.46 -2.47 -25.92
N ASN A 130 5.68 -2.63 -27.22
CA ASN A 130 5.90 -1.57 -28.23
C ASN A 130 7.24 -0.80 -28.08
N PRO A 131 8.39 -1.44 -28.33
CA PRO A 131 9.68 -0.75 -28.29
C PRO A 131 9.83 0.20 -29.47
N PRO A 132 10.60 1.30 -29.33
CA PRO A 132 10.94 2.17 -30.47
C PRO A 132 11.62 1.36 -31.58
N PRO A 133 11.28 1.59 -32.87
CA PRO A 133 11.91 0.87 -33.97
C PRO A 133 13.40 1.21 -34.06
N ASN A 134 14.20 0.22 -34.49
CA ASN A 134 15.60 0.45 -34.82
C ASN A 134 15.72 1.17 -36.17
N LEU A 135 16.15 2.44 -36.14
CA LEU A 135 16.28 3.25 -37.36
C LEU A 135 17.44 2.84 -38.26
N SER A 136 18.46 2.16 -37.74
CA SER A 136 19.61 1.74 -38.54
C SER A 136 19.27 0.56 -39.46
N CYS A 137 18.27 -0.25 -39.09
CA CYS A 137 17.92 -1.51 -39.75
C CYS A 137 19.10 -2.50 -39.89
N ARG A 138 20.19 -2.33 -39.13
CA ARG A 138 21.39 -3.19 -39.20
C ARG A 138 21.40 -4.33 -38.19
N TYR A 139 20.53 -4.28 -37.19
CA TYR A 139 20.42 -5.25 -36.11
C TYR A 139 19.02 -5.20 -35.49
N PHE A 140 18.72 -6.17 -34.63
CA PHE A 140 17.40 -6.31 -34.00
C PHE A 140 17.00 -5.08 -33.18
N THR A 141 15.69 -4.84 -33.08
CA THR A 141 15.13 -3.80 -32.20
C THR A 141 15.38 -4.15 -30.74
N HIS A 142 15.91 -3.20 -29.96
CA HIS A 142 16.07 -3.34 -28.52
C HIS A 142 14.71 -3.37 -27.80
N ALA A 143 14.13 -4.56 -27.73
CA ALA A 143 12.81 -4.80 -27.15
C ALA A 143 12.85 -5.15 -25.66
N THR A 144 14.03 -5.44 -25.11
CA THR A 144 14.20 -5.90 -23.73
C THR A 144 15.19 -5.06 -22.94
N GLU A 145 14.96 -5.00 -21.63
CA GLU A 145 16.00 -4.71 -20.62
C GLU A 145 16.23 -5.97 -19.78
N THR A 146 17.44 -6.13 -19.27
CA THR A 146 17.80 -7.24 -18.38
C THR A 146 17.79 -6.74 -16.94
N ILE A 147 17.23 -7.54 -16.04
CA ILE A 147 17.20 -7.26 -14.62
C ILE A 147 17.81 -8.44 -13.88
N LEU A 148 18.90 -8.20 -13.16
CA LEU A 148 19.53 -9.23 -12.34
C LEU A 148 18.96 -9.16 -10.93
N TRP A 149 18.51 -10.30 -10.42
CA TRP A 149 18.16 -10.48 -9.01
C TRP A 149 19.21 -11.34 -8.32
N ALA A 150 19.77 -10.85 -7.23
CA ALA A 150 20.79 -11.57 -6.47
C ALA A 150 20.57 -11.43 -4.97
N ARG A 151 20.87 -12.50 -4.22
CA ARG A 151 20.97 -12.43 -2.76
C ARG A 151 22.38 -12.06 -2.33
N ARG A 152 22.50 -11.35 -1.21
CA ARG A 152 23.79 -10.95 -0.62
C ARG A 152 24.64 -12.19 -0.35
N ASP A 153 24.24 -13.04 0.58
CA ASP A 153 25.07 -14.19 0.98
C ASP A 153 24.61 -15.48 0.32
N ALA A 154 25.56 -16.25 -0.23
CA ALA A 154 25.28 -17.43 -1.04
C ALA A 154 24.51 -18.55 -0.31
N LYS A 155 24.53 -18.57 1.03
CA LYS A 155 23.82 -19.56 1.86
C LYS A 155 22.61 -18.99 2.61
N ALA A 156 22.40 -17.67 2.58
CA ALA A 156 21.29 -17.06 3.30
C ALA A 156 19.94 -17.31 2.61
N ARG A 157 18.88 -17.44 3.41
CA ARG A 157 17.51 -17.46 2.92
C ARG A 157 17.08 -16.03 2.66
N HIS A 158 16.80 -15.70 1.40
CA HIS A 158 16.26 -14.40 1.00
C HIS A 158 14.73 -14.44 1.02
N THR A 159 14.11 -13.26 1.05
CA THR A 159 12.66 -13.12 0.89
C THR A 159 12.27 -13.39 -0.56
N PHE A 160 11.36 -14.35 -0.76
CA PHE A 160 10.67 -14.55 -2.02
C PHE A 160 9.20 -14.92 -1.77
N ASN A 161 8.29 -14.01 -2.09
CA ASN A 161 6.86 -14.19 -1.88
C ASN A 161 6.25 -15.01 -3.03
N TYR A 162 6.62 -16.28 -3.09
CA TYR A 162 6.27 -17.20 -4.18
C TYR A 162 4.76 -17.27 -4.43
N ASP A 163 3.95 -17.38 -3.37
CA ASP A 163 2.49 -17.49 -3.51
C ASP A 163 1.86 -16.20 -4.06
N GLU A 164 2.44 -15.03 -3.77
CA GLU A 164 1.99 -13.77 -4.37
C GLU A 164 2.32 -13.72 -5.86
N MET A 165 3.54 -14.11 -6.24
CA MET A 165 3.96 -14.20 -7.63
C MET A 165 3.15 -15.24 -8.42
N LYS A 166 2.79 -16.35 -7.77
CA LYS A 166 1.92 -17.38 -8.34
C LYS A 166 0.50 -16.87 -8.58
N ARG A 167 -0.08 -16.17 -7.59
CA ARG A 167 -1.41 -15.54 -7.73
C ARG A 167 -1.43 -14.49 -8.83
N GLU A 168 -0.42 -13.63 -8.90
CA GLU A 168 -0.29 -12.63 -9.97
C GLU A 168 -0.26 -13.30 -11.36
N ASN A 169 0.44 -14.44 -11.49
CA ASN A 169 0.51 -15.21 -12.72
C ASN A 169 -0.56 -16.29 -12.85
N ARG A 170 -1.82 -15.99 -12.46
CA ARG A 170 -2.99 -16.86 -12.65
C ARG A 170 -2.81 -18.26 -12.04
N ASN A 171 -2.28 -18.30 -10.82
CA ASN A 171 -1.93 -19.52 -10.08
C ASN A 171 -0.87 -20.42 -10.75
N LYS A 172 -0.10 -19.90 -11.70
CA LYS A 172 1.08 -20.55 -12.29
C LYS A 172 2.36 -19.90 -11.77
N GLN A 173 3.47 -20.62 -11.77
CA GLN A 173 4.76 -20.05 -11.37
C GLN A 173 5.11 -18.83 -12.25
N MET A 174 5.52 -17.72 -11.64
CA MET A 174 5.99 -16.55 -12.37
C MET A 174 7.27 -16.88 -13.14
N GLN A 175 7.32 -16.47 -14.40
CA GLN A 175 8.45 -16.72 -15.30
C GLN A 175 9.44 -15.55 -15.30
N SER A 176 10.62 -15.76 -15.88
CA SER A 176 11.66 -14.74 -16.02
C SER A 176 11.47 -13.80 -17.23
N LEU A 177 10.40 -13.96 -18.02
CA LEU A 177 10.04 -13.05 -19.10
C LEU A 177 8.83 -12.21 -18.68
N TRP A 178 9.04 -10.90 -18.51
CA TRP A 178 8.02 -9.99 -18.02
C TRP A 178 7.57 -9.03 -19.11
N HIS A 179 6.29 -9.11 -19.47
CA HIS A 179 5.64 -8.18 -20.39
C HIS A 179 5.07 -7.02 -19.59
N ILE A 180 5.79 -5.89 -19.56
CA ILE A 180 5.36 -4.68 -18.85
C ILE A 180 5.51 -3.48 -19.78
N THR A 181 4.47 -2.66 -19.87
CA THR A 181 4.47 -1.45 -20.69
C THR A 181 5.39 -0.38 -20.09
N PRO A 182 5.95 0.53 -20.91
CA PRO A 182 6.65 1.71 -20.42
C PRO A 182 5.75 2.60 -19.54
N PRO A 183 6.31 3.53 -18.74
CA PRO A 183 5.52 4.35 -17.82
C PRO A 183 4.42 5.13 -18.55
N ALA A 184 3.20 5.03 -18.04
CA ALA A 184 2.03 5.67 -18.61
C ALA A 184 2.07 7.20 -18.43
N ALA A 185 1.28 7.93 -19.21
CA ALA A 185 1.20 9.40 -19.12
C ALA A 185 0.88 9.89 -17.70
N ARG A 186 0.00 9.18 -16.98
CA ARG A 186 -0.35 9.49 -15.57
C ARG A 186 0.87 9.49 -14.64
N GLU A 187 1.86 8.63 -14.89
CA GLU A 187 3.06 8.50 -14.06
C GLU A 187 4.04 9.66 -14.30
N LYS A 188 3.89 10.38 -15.41
CA LYS A 188 4.77 11.49 -15.85
C LYS A 188 4.16 12.88 -15.61
N ARG A 189 2.99 12.95 -14.96
CA ARG A 189 2.24 14.22 -14.76
C ARG A 189 2.98 15.28 -13.94
N TYR A 190 4.00 14.87 -13.17
CA TYR A 190 4.78 15.74 -12.27
C TYR A 190 6.06 16.29 -12.88
N GLY A 191 6.40 15.88 -14.10
CA GLY A 191 7.64 16.24 -14.76
C GLY A 191 8.22 15.10 -15.56
N LYS A 192 9.24 15.40 -16.36
CA LYS A 192 9.88 14.45 -17.26
C LYS A 192 11.24 14.00 -16.69
N HIS A 193 11.36 12.71 -16.41
CA HIS A 193 12.65 12.04 -16.23
C HIS A 193 12.94 11.16 -17.46
N PRO A 194 14.15 11.21 -18.05
CA PRO A 194 14.43 10.55 -19.34
C PRO A 194 14.28 9.04 -19.27
N THR A 195 14.59 8.43 -18.13
CA THR A 195 14.64 6.97 -17.93
C THR A 195 13.73 6.49 -16.81
N GLN A 196 12.61 7.18 -16.53
CA GLN A 196 11.67 6.75 -15.49
C GLN A 196 11.24 5.29 -15.73
N LYS A 197 11.43 4.43 -14.73
CA LYS A 197 10.93 3.04 -14.74
C LYS A 197 9.43 3.01 -14.43
N PRO A 198 8.66 2.06 -15.00
CA PRO A 198 7.22 1.97 -14.78
C PRO A 198 6.90 1.44 -13.38
N GLU A 199 5.91 2.03 -12.71
CA GLU A 199 5.49 1.59 -11.36
C GLU A 199 5.13 0.10 -11.29
N ALA A 200 4.55 -0.46 -12.36
CA ALA A 200 4.19 -1.88 -12.40
C ALA A 200 5.40 -2.83 -12.31
N LEU A 201 6.55 -2.42 -12.85
CA LEU A 201 7.79 -3.19 -12.74
C LEU A 201 8.28 -3.22 -11.28
N LEU A 202 8.30 -2.04 -10.64
CA LEU A 202 8.73 -1.89 -9.26
C LEU A 202 7.74 -2.56 -8.29
N ASP A 203 6.44 -2.51 -8.56
CA ASP A 203 5.41 -3.19 -7.78
C ASP A 203 5.66 -4.71 -7.72
N ARG A 204 5.90 -5.34 -8.87
CA ARG A 204 6.26 -6.77 -8.92
C ARG A 204 7.55 -7.06 -8.17
N ILE A 205 8.61 -6.28 -8.41
CA ILE A 205 9.91 -6.47 -7.74
C ILE A 205 9.78 -6.40 -6.22
N ILE A 206 9.14 -5.33 -5.71
CA ILE A 206 9.00 -5.08 -4.28
C ILE A 206 8.09 -6.12 -3.63
N ARG A 207 6.98 -6.50 -4.26
CA ARG A 207 6.10 -7.58 -3.78
C ARG A 207 6.81 -8.93 -3.76
N ALA A 208 7.61 -9.24 -4.79
CA ALA A 208 8.31 -10.51 -4.88
C ALA A 208 9.34 -10.69 -3.77
N SER A 209 10.01 -9.61 -3.33
CA SER A 209 11.26 -9.70 -2.58
C SER A 209 11.32 -8.88 -1.29
N SER A 210 10.19 -8.35 -0.82
CA SER A 210 10.07 -7.67 0.48
C SER A 210 8.72 -7.90 1.15
N ASN A 211 8.67 -7.72 2.46
CA ASN A 211 7.46 -7.73 3.29
C ASN A 211 7.04 -6.31 3.68
N PRO A 212 5.79 -6.09 4.15
CA PRO A 212 5.41 -4.83 4.77
C PRO A 212 6.42 -4.39 5.84
N HIS A 213 6.68 -3.09 5.91
CA HIS A 213 7.65 -2.43 6.81
C HIS A 213 9.14 -2.67 6.54
N ASP A 214 9.50 -3.57 5.62
CA ASP A 214 10.87 -3.72 5.15
C ASP A 214 11.43 -2.39 4.63
N LEU A 215 12.73 -2.19 4.81
CA LEU A 215 13.44 -1.00 4.38
C LEU A 215 14.08 -1.23 3.01
N VAL A 216 13.61 -0.48 2.01
CA VAL A 216 14.08 -0.53 0.63
C VAL A 216 14.99 0.65 0.35
N LEU A 217 16.11 0.42 -0.33
CA LEU A 217 17.01 1.46 -0.83
C LEU A 217 17.01 1.50 -2.36
N ASP A 218 17.07 2.72 -2.90
CA ASP A 218 17.39 2.98 -4.29
C ASP A 218 18.53 4.03 -4.38
N PRO A 219 19.77 3.62 -4.73
CA PRO A 219 20.91 4.53 -4.79
C PRO A 219 20.89 5.44 -6.03
N PHE A 220 20.00 5.20 -7.00
CA PHE A 220 19.89 5.94 -8.25
C PHE A 220 18.42 6.27 -8.53
N CYS A 221 17.75 6.87 -7.54
CA CYS A 221 16.30 6.85 -7.48
C CYS A 221 15.62 7.74 -8.51
N GLY A 222 16.31 8.73 -9.10
CA GLY A 222 15.79 9.66 -10.08
C GLY A 222 14.48 10.31 -9.60
N SER A 223 13.40 10.03 -10.33
CA SER A 223 12.04 10.49 -9.99
C SER A 223 11.32 9.64 -8.91
N ALA A 224 12.06 8.86 -8.13
CA ALA A 224 11.63 8.05 -6.99
C ALA A 224 10.48 7.05 -7.26
N THR A 225 10.46 6.38 -8.43
CA THR A 225 9.45 5.34 -8.72
C THR A 225 9.46 4.23 -7.65
N THR A 226 10.64 3.80 -7.21
CA THR A 226 10.79 2.80 -6.12
C THR A 226 10.09 3.28 -4.85
N GLY A 227 10.31 4.53 -4.45
CA GLY A 227 9.68 5.12 -3.26
C GLY A 227 8.16 5.25 -3.36
N VAL A 228 7.64 5.63 -4.54
CA VAL A 228 6.19 5.71 -4.80
C VAL A 228 5.51 4.36 -4.57
N VAL A 229 6.13 3.29 -5.06
CA VAL A 229 5.62 1.93 -4.86
C VAL A 229 5.79 1.47 -3.42
N CYS A 230 6.94 1.73 -2.78
CA CYS A 230 7.16 1.43 -1.37
C CYS A 230 6.09 2.08 -0.48
N ALA A 231 5.81 3.37 -0.67
CA ALA A 231 4.78 4.10 0.06
C ALA A 231 3.40 3.44 -0.09
N ARG A 232 3.02 3.06 -1.31
CA ARG A 232 1.74 2.40 -1.61
C ARG A 232 1.63 1.00 -1.01
N LEU A 233 2.75 0.28 -0.92
CA LEU A 233 2.81 -1.08 -0.39
C LEU A 233 3.12 -1.14 1.11
N GLY A 234 3.27 -0.01 1.79
CA GLY A 234 3.61 0.02 3.21
C GLY A 234 5.04 -0.44 3.53
N ARG A 235 5.99 -0.23 2.61
CA ARG A 235 7.43 -0.40 2.84
C ARG A 235 8.07 0.95 3.15
N ARG A 236 9.14 0.92 3.95
CA ARG A 236 9.97 2.11 4.19
C ARG A 236 10.96 2.27 3.05
N PHE A 237 11.38 3.51 2.77
CA PHE A 237 12.18 3.81 1.60
C PHE A 237 13.26 4.85 1.87
N VAL A 238 14.44 4.61 1.30
CA VAL A 238 15.51 5.59 1.16
C VAL A 238 15.88 5.69 -0.31
N GLY A 239 15.82 6.90 -0.87
CA GLY A 239 16.28 7.20 -2.22
C GLY A 239 17.48 8.15 -2.20
N ILE A 240 18.43 7.93 -3.11
CA ILE A 240 19.56 8.84 -3.34
C ILE A 240 19.54 9.26 -4.80
N ASP A 241 19.77 10.54 -5.06
CA ASP A 241 20.04 11.04 -6.41
C ASP A 241 20.90 12.31 -6.37
N LEU A 242 21.70 12.53 -7.41
CA LEU A 242 22.55 13.71 -7.52
C LEU A 242 21.76 14.96 -7.93
N ILE A 243 20.70 14.77 -8.71
CA ILE A 243 19.99 15.84 -9.44
C ILE A 243 18.75 16.27 -8.68
N SER A 244 18.83 17.47 -8.08
CA SER A 244 17.74 18.07 -7.29
C SER A 244 16.42 18.22 -8.04
N SER A 245 16.44 18.48 -9.36
CA SER A 245 15.21 18.59 -10.16
C SER A 245 14.49 17.25 -10.31
N TYR A 246 15.23 16.13 -10.34
CA TYR A 246 14.64 14.79 -10.36
C TYR A 246 14.07 14.43 -8.99
N LEU A 247 14.80 14.74 -7.92
CA LEU A 247 14.29 14.59 -6.55
C LEU A 247 13.02 15.40 -6.33
N SER A 248 12.93 16.62 -6.87
CA SER A 248 11.72 17.45 -6.77
C SER A 248 10.49 16.79 -7.41
N ILE A 249 10.66 16.14 -8.56
CA ILE A 249 9.61 15.30 -9.18
C ILE A 249 9.25 14.14 -8.24
N GLY A 250 10.25 13.48 -7.67
CA GLY A 250 10.07 12.41 -6.70
C GLY A 250 9.25 12.83 -5.47
N VAL A 251 9.56 13.99 -4.88
CA VAL A 251 8.81 14.58 -3.76
C VAL A 251 7.34 14.77 -4.13
N ALA A 252 7.06 15.44 -5.26
CA ALA A 252 5.68 15.67 -5.69
C ALA A 252 4.89 14.36 -5.91
N ARG A 253 5.55 13.32 -6.42
CA ARG A 253 4.94 11.99 -6.58
C ARG A 253 4.69 11.31 -5.23
N LEU A 254 5.64 11.38 -4.29
CA LEU A 254 5.50 10.78 -2.95
C LEU A 254 4.38 11.46 -2.17
N GLU A 255 4.32 12.79 -2.18
CA GLU A 255 3.26 13.57 -1.52
C GLU A 255 1.86 13.23 -2.03
N ASP A 256 1.72 12.98 -3.34
CA ASP A 256 0.44 12.58 -3.92
C ASP A 256 -0.04 11.20 -3.40
N VAL A 257 0.88 10.25 -3.26
CA VAL A 257 0.58 8.93 -2.68
C VAL A 257 0.19 9.09 -1.21
N ILE A 258 0.95 9.88 -0.44
CA ILE A 258 0.68 10.14 0.98
C ILE A 258 -0.69 10.81 1.16
N ARG A 259 -1.02 11.82 0.35
CA ARG A 259 -2.32 12.51 0.39
C ARG A 259 -3.46 11.55 0.06
N SER A 260 -3.28 10.72 -0.95
CA SER A 260 -4.27 9.71 -1.34
C SER A 260 -4.52 8.68 -0.22
N ASP A 261 -3.47 8.29 0.51
CA ASP A 261 -3.59 7.36 1.64
C ASP A 261 -4.32 8.00 2.84
N GLN A 262 -3.99 9.26 3.16
CA GLN A 262 -4.69 10.02 4.19
C GLN A 262 -6.19 10.19 3.88
N LEU A 263 -6.54 10.47 2.63
CA LEU A 263 -7.93 10.56 2.19
C LEU A 263 -8.64 9.21 2.37
N LYS A 264 -8.03 8.09 1.96
CA LYS A 264 -8.62 6.75 2.17
C LYS A 264 -8.87 6.45 3.65
N LEU A 265 -7.90 6.72 4.50
CA LEU A 265 -8.05 6.59 5.96
C LEU A 265 -9.18 7.46 6.50
N SER A 266 -9.31 8.70 6.02
CA SER A 266 -10.40 9.59 6.43
C SER A 266 -11.77 9.07 5.97
N PHE A 267 -11.90 8.55 4.74
CA PHE A 267 -13.14 7.95 4.25
C PHE A 267 -13.49 6.65 4.98
N SER A 268 -12.51 5.82 5.33
CA SER A 268 -12.72 4.63 6.14
C SER A 268 -13.11 4.96 7.58
N ALA A 269 -12.52 5.98 8.20
CA ALA A 269 -12.91 6.44 9.53
C ALA A 269 -14.34 7.01 9.51
N VAL A 270 -14.65 7.87 8.54
CA VAL A 270 -15.98 8.44 8.34
C VAL A 270 -17.01 7.35 8.03
N SER A 271 -16.68 6.34 7.23
CA SER A 271 -17.62 5.24 6.94
C SER A 271 -17.88 4.38 8.17
N VAL A 272 -16.86 4.06 8.96
CA VAL A 272 -17.02 3.33 10.22
C VAL A 272 -17.84 4.14 11.21
N GLU A 273 -17.54 5.43 11.40
CA GLU A 273 -18.27 6.31 12.31
C GLU A 273 -19.72 6.54 11.85
N THR A 274 -19.95 6.71 10.55
CA THR A 274 -21.31 6.83 9.97
C THR A 274 -22.08 5.52 10.09
N ILE A 275 -21.44 4.37 9.88
CA ILE A 275 -22.05 3.05 10.08
C ILE A 275 -22.35 2.84 11.56
N TRP A 276 -21.45 3.21 12.47
CA TRP A 276 -21.65 3.08 13.90
C TRP A 276 -22.80 3.98 14.38
N ILE A 277 -22.83 5.25 13.96
CA ILE A 277 -23.92 6.19 14.28
C ILE A 277 -25.26 5.70 13.72
N LYS A 278 -25.31 5.23 12.47
CA LYS A 278 -26.54 4.67 11.88
C LYS A 278 -26.97 3.37 12.56
N THR A 279 -26.03 2.51 12.93
CA THR A 279 -26.29 1.22 13.59
C THR A 279 -26.74 1.42 15.05
N VAL A 280 -26.17 2.40 15.76
CA VAL A 280 -26.60 2.76 17.12
C VAL A 280 -27.94 3.50 17.10
N ALA A 281 -28.17 4.38 16.12
CA ALA A 281 -29.46 5.05 15.94
C ALA A 281 -30.59 4.07 15.58
N GLN A 282 -30.33 3.06 14.75
CA GLN A 282 -31.32 2.01 14.42
C GLN A 282 -31.52 0.99 15.56
N ASN A 283 -30.48 0.66 16.34
CA ASN A 283 -30.62 -0.26 17.47
C ASN A 283 -31.19 0.38 18.75
N LEU A 284 -31.31 1.70 18.82
CA LEU A 284 -31.98 2.38 19.93
C LEU A 284 -33.50 2.58 19.70
N SER A 285 -34.01 2.37 18.48
CA SER A 285 -35.43 2.54 18.15
C SER A 285 -36.26 1.24 18.07
N ASP A 286 -35.65 0.06 18.11
CA ASP A 286 -36.35 -1.22 17.83
C ASP A 286 -36.47 -2.20 19.03
N PHE A 287 -36.15 -1.73 20.25
CA PHE A 287 -36.42 -2.50 21.47
C PHE A 287 -37.68 -1.99 22.18
N PRO A 288 -38.78 -2.76 22.19
CA PRO A 288 -39.99 -2.37 22.88
C PRO A 288 -39.67 -2.28 24.37
N THR A 289 -40.02 -1.15 24.94
CA THR A 289 -40.01 -0.93 26.38
C THR A 289 -40.85 -2.00 27.07
N TRP A 290 -40.57 -2.24 28.35
CA TRP A 290 -41.42 -3.13 29.15
C TRP A 290 -42.89 -2.67 29.17
N ALA A 291 -43.16 -1.38 29.03
CA ALA A 291 -44.51 -0.87 28.91
C ALA A 291 -45.17 -1.32 27.60
N GLU A 292 -44.47 -1.34 26.47
CA GLU A 292 -45.02 -1.85 25.21
C GLU A 292 -45.26 -3.35 25.27
N ILE A 293 -44.32 -4.11 25.83
CA ILE A 293 -44.47 -5.57 26.00
C ILE A 293 -45.70 -5.90 26.86
N VAL A 294 -45.92 -5.17 27.96
CA VAL A 294 -47.09 -5.35 28.83
C VAL A 294 -48.37 -4.86 28.16
N SER A 295 -48.30 -3.82 27.31
CA SER A 295 -49.45 -3.30 26.56
C SER A 295 -49.95 -4.35 25.57
N THR A 296 -49.06 -4.93 24.75
CA THR A 296 -49.42 -5.99 23.80
C THR A 296 -50.01 -7.22 24.51
N ALA A 297 -49.44 -7.62 25.66
CA ALA A 297 -50.00 -8.73 26.43
C ALA A 297 -51.42 -8.44 26.96
N LEU A 298 -51.71 -7.19 27.36
CA LEU A 298 -53.05 -6.80 27.79
C LEU A 298 -54.02 -6.66 26.61
N GLU A 299 -53.57 -6.16 25.45
CA GLU A 299 -54.35 -6.10 24.21
C GLU A 299 -54.81 -7.49 23.77
N GLU A 300 -53.91 -8.48 23.81
CA GLU A 300 -54.23 -9.89 23.53
C GLU A 300 -55.28 -10.46 24.51
N LEU A 301 -55.33 -9.96 25.75
CA LEU A 301 -56.33 -10.32 26.76
C LEU A 301 -57.63 -9.50 26.66
N GLY A 302 -57.78 -8.66 25.63
CA GLY A 302 -58.97 -7.81 25.46
C GLY A 302 -58.91 -6.50 26.25
N GLY A 303 -57.71 -6.02 26.59
CA GLY A 303 -57.46 -4.76 27.29
C GLY A 303 -57.38 -4.86 28.82
N GLU A 304 -57.66 -6.02 29.40
CA GLU A 304 -57.64 -6.24 30.86
C GLU A 304 -57.26 -7.69 31.20
N GLY A 305 -56.43 -7.91 32.21
CA GLY A 305 -55.98 -9.26 32.57
C GLY A 305 -55.41 -9.40 33.98
N TYR A 306 -55.34 -10.63 34.47
CA TYR A 306 -54.66 -10.95 35.73
C TYR A 306 -53.14 -11.08 35.52
N LEU A 307 -52.37 -10.74 36.56
CA LEU A 307 -50.90 -10.80 36.55
C LEU A 307 -50.35 -12.14 36.04
N LYS A 308 -51.01 -13.24 36.38
CA LYS A 308 -50.60 -14.58 35.96
C LYS A 308 -50.74 -14.78 34.44
N GLU A 309 -51.80 -14.25 33.85
CA GLU A 309 -52.10 -14.33 32.41
C GLU A 309 -51.16 -13.41 31.62
N ILE A 310 -51.00 -12.16 32.09
CA ILE A 310 -50.03 -11.21 31.52
C ILE A 310 -48.63 -11.81 31.56
N ASN A 311 -48.24 -12.41 32.69
CA ASN A 311 -46.92 -13.04 32.83
C ASN A 311 -46.70 -14.20 31.85
N GLN A 312 -47.72 -15.03 31.59
CA GLN A 312 -47.62 -16.11 30.60
C GLN A 312 -47.41 -15.58 29.17
N LEU A 313 -48.06 -14.48 28.80
CA LEU A 313 -47.87 -13.86 27.48
C LEU A 313 -46.52 -13.13 27.38
N VAL A 314 -46.12 -12.45 28.44
CA VAL A 314 -44.80 -11.81 28.56
C VAL A 314 -43.69 -12.86 28.46
N GLU A 315 -43.83 -14.04 29.06
CA GLU A 315 -42.86 -15.15 28.96
C GLU A 315 -42.74 -15.75 27.55
N ARG A 316 -43.82 -15.71 26.77
CA ARG A 316 -43.81 -16.17 25.37
C ARG A 316 -43.07 -15.19 24.46
N ASN A 317 -42.91 -13.93 24.88
CA ASN A 317 -42.18 -12.93 24.11
C ASN A 317 -40.70 -13.35 23.98
N PRO A 318 -40.17 -13.55 22.75
CA PRO A 318 -38.79 -13.98 22.54
C PRO A 318 -37.74 -13.09 23.23
N ARG A 319 -38.09 -11.83 23.51
CA ARG A 319 -37.22 -10.81 24.09
C ARG A 319 -37.12 -10.87 25.62
N THR A 320 -37.95 -11.64 26.30
CA THR A 320 -37.96 -11.81 27.77
C THR A 320 -37.47 -13.20 28.22
N LYS A 321 -37.08 -14.08 27.29
CA LYS A 321 -36.76 -15.50 27.54
C LYS A 321 -35.54 -15.80 28.44
N ARG A 322 -34.87 -14.80 29.00
CA ARG A 322 -33.59 -14.99 29.71
C ARG A 322 -33.71 -15.27 31.21
N ASN A 323 -34.85 -15.03 31.86
CA ASN A 323 -35.09 -15.35 33.27
C ASN A 323 -36.56 -15.78 33.47
N GLY A 324 -36.85 -16.60 34.48
CA GLY A 324 -38.22 -17.01 34.84
C GLY A 324 -39.14 -15.87 35.27
N THR A 325 -40.29 -16.23 35.86
CA THR A 325 -41.44 -15.36 36.19
C THR A 325 -41.16 -13.86 36.37
N TRP A 326 -41.82 -13.03 35.56
CA TRP A 326 -41.65 -11.58 35.46
C TRP A 326 -42.62 -10.76 36.30
N ALA A 327 -43.29 -11.40 37.27
CA ALA A 327 -44.37 -10.81 38.05
C ALA A 327 -43.96 -9.50 38.79
N SER A 328 -42.74 -9.42 39.31
CA SER A 328 -42.22 -8.21 39.97
C SER A 328 -41.95 -7.08 38.98
N THR A 329 -41.41 -7.39 37.81
CA THR A 329 -41.16 -6.43 36.72
C THR A 329 -42.47 -5.88 36.17
N ILE A 330 -43.46 -6.74 35.91
CA ILE A 330 -44.78 -6.33 35.43
C ILE A 330 -45.44 -5.40 36.46
N ARG A 331 -45.44 -5.77 37.76
CA ARG A 331 -45.94 -4.91 38.85
C ARG A 331 -45.27 -3.54 38.90
N ARG A 332 -43.96 -3.48 38.68
CA ARG A 332 -43.20 -2.22 38.67
C ARG A 332 -43.60 -1.36 37.47
N VAL A 333 -43.66 -1.96 36.28
CA VAL A 333 -43.99 -1.29 35.02
C VAL A 333 -45.39 -0.70 35.05
N VAL A 334 -46.40 -1.49 35.47
CA VAL A 334 -47.79 -1.02 35.57
C VAL A 334 -48.01 0.01 36.67
N ARG A 335 -47.14 0.08 37.69
CA ARG A 335 -47.18 1.12 38.72
C ARG A 335 -46.53 2.42 38.28
N GLN A 336 -45.50 2.34 37.45
CA GLN A 336 -44.70 3.49 37.03
C GLN A 336 -45.19 4.14 35.73
N SER A 337 -46.04 3.44 34.96
CA SER A 337 -46.58 3.93 33.70
C SER A 337 -48.04 4.33 33.83
N ALA A 338 -48.37 5.54 33.38
CA ALA A 338 -49.74 6.05 33.31
C ALA A 338 -50.64 5.28 32.32
N ARG A 339 -50.06 4.43 31.46
CA ARG A 339 -50.79 3.59 30.49
C ARG A 339 -51.61 2.47 31.12
N PHE A 340 -51.40 2.16 32.40
CA PHE A 340 -52.05 1.04 33.06
C PHE A 340 -52.85 1.49 34.27
N GLU A 341 -53.96 0.79 34.51
CA GLU A 341 -54.82 0.97 35.67
C GLU A 341 -54.80 -0.32 36.52
N PRO A 342 -54.25 -0.28 37.75
CA PRO A 342 -54.37 -1.39 38.69
C PRO A 342 -55.80 -1.45 39.26
N LEU A 343 -56.48 -2.58 39.08
CA LEU A 343 -57.87 -2.78 39.53
C LEU A 343 -57.99 -3.53 40.88
N GLY A 344 -56.85 -3.85 41.50
CA GLY A 344 -56.77 -4.64 42.74
C GLY A 344 -56.68 -6.14 42.49
N ARG A 345 -56.29 -6.90 43.53
CA ARG A 345 -56.11 -8.37 43.51
C ARG A 345 -55.24 -8.92 42.35
N GLY A 346 -54.30 -8.12 41.87
CA GLY A 346 -53.38 -8.49 40.78
C GLY A 346 -53.97 -8.37 39.38
N ARG A 347 -55.05 -7.60 39.19
CA ARG A 347 -55.67 -7.32 37.89
C ARG A 347 -55.26 -5.94 37.36
N TYR A 348 -55.01 -5.85 36.05
CA TYR A 348 -54.56 -4.63 35.38
C TYR A 348 -55.33 -4.39 34.09
N ARG A 349 -55.57 -3.12 33.76
CA ARG A 349 -56.23 -2.69 32.52
C ARG A 349 -55.34 -1.71 31.76
N LEU A 350 -55.37 -1.79 30.43
CA LEU A 350 -54.80 -0.77 29.55
C LEU A 350 -55.71 0.46 29.56
N ARG A 351 -55.19 1.63 29.92
CA ARG A 351 -55.91 2.88 29.73
C ARG A 351 -55.87 3.20 28.24
N TYR A 352 -57.01 3.09 27.56
CA TYR A 352 -57.16 3.66 26.23
C TYR A 352 -57.14 5.18 26.37
N GLU A 353 -56.06 5.83 25.93
CA GLU A 353 -56.15 7.26 25.65
C GLU A 353 -57.08 7.45 24.44
N PRO A 354 -57.99 8.43 24.46
CA PRO A 354 -58.64 8.87 23.24
C PRO A 354 -57.55 9.37 22.28
N LEU A 355 -57.57 8.94 21.02
CA LEU A 355 -56.71 9.50 19.98
C LEU A 355 -56.91 11.03 19.93
N ASN A 356 -55.98 11.79 20.49
CA ASN A 356 -55.89 13.22 20.22
C ASN A 356 -55.15 13.42 18.89
N ALA A 357 -55.87 14.00 17.92
CA ALA A 357 -55.43 14.29 16.56
C ALA A 357 -54.35 15.39 16.48
N ARG A 358 -53.16 15.19 17.08
CA ARG A 358 -52.02 16.12 17.00
C ARG A 358 -50.65 15.47 16.72
N THR A 359 -50.61 14.24 16.25
CA THR A 359 -49.36 13.54 15.89
C THR A 359 -49.32 13.05 14.44
N LEU A 360 -50.01 13.75 13.53
CA LEU A 360 -49.67 13.72 12.10
C LEU A 360 -49.00 15.05 11.75
N GLY A 361 -47.73 15.17 12.11
CA GLY A 361 -46.82 16.16 11.57
C GLY A 361 -46.43 15.78 10.14
N VAL A 362 -47.42 15.80 9.23
CA VAL A 362 -47.19 15.90 7.80
C VAL A 362 -47.21 17.39 7.50
N ASN A 363 -46.04 18.00 7.35
CA ASN A 363 -45.92 19.26 6.62
C ASN A 363 -45.59 18.93 5.17
N LEU A 364 -46.39 19.52 4.28
CA LEU A 364 -46.16 19.64 2.84
C LEU A 364 -44.81 20.29 2.52
#